data_AF-A0A9D8L9E6-F1
#
_entry.id   AF-A0A9D8L9E6-F1
#
_cell.length_a   1.000
_cell.length_b   1.000
_cell.length_c   1.000
_cell.angle_alpha   90.00
_cell.angle_beta   90.00
_cell.angle_gamma   90.00
#
_symmetry.space_group_name_H-M   'P 1'
#
loop_
_entity.id
_entity.type
_entity.pdbx_description
1 polymer ?
#
loop_
_entity_poly.entity_id
_entity_poly.type
_entity_poly.pdbx_seq_one_letter_code
_entity_poly.pdbx_strand_id
1 'polypeptide(L)'
;MTGADIRVVIADALVYASVPRFRDSAEQADFVAGRRDIRMADLEIDSLAAMELCIAIETNSGVSIAPGELAEVASLGALAERVERALAT
;
A
#
# COMPACT_ATOMS: atom_id res chain seq x y z
N MET A 1 0.42 3.79 -14.67
CA MET A 1 1.27 3.37 -13.55
C MET A 1 1.36 1.85 -13.57
N THR A 2 2.54 1.26 -13.43
CA THR A 2 2.73 -0.21 -13.43
C THR A 2 2.53 -0.80 -12.03
N GLY A 3 2.33 -2.13 -11.91
CA GLY A 3 2.33 -2.81 -10.61
C GLY A 3 3.59 -2.59 -9.76
N ALA A 4 4.76 -2.34 -10.38
CA ALA A 4 5.98 -1.98 -9.65
C ALA A 4 5.89 -0.56 -9.07
N ASP A 5 5.40 0.40 -9.85
CA ASP A 5 5.21 1.79 -9.40
C ASP A 5 4.18 1.87 -8.25
N ILE A 6 3.10 1.09 -8.33
CA ILE A 6 2.08 1.02 -7.27
C ILE A 6 2.68 0.54 -5.94
N ARG A 7 3.54 -0.49 -5.98
CA ARG A 7 4.22 -0.98 -4.77
C ARG A 7 5.13 0.07 -4.15
N VAL A 8 5.81 0.88 -4.97
CA VAL A 8 6.62 2.01 -4.49
C VAL A 8 5.73 3.04 -3.78
N VAL A 9 4.61 3.45 -4.41
CA VAL A 9 3.66 4.40 -3.80
C VAL A 9 3.13 3.90 -2.45
N ILE A 10 2.73 2.63 -2.38
CA ILE A 10 2.24 2.01 -1.14
C ILE A 10 3.36 2.01 -0.08
N ALA A 11 4.58 1.62 -0.45
CA ALA A 11 5.70 1.58 0.49
C ALA A 11 6.05 2.99 1.01
N ASP A 12 6.11 3.98 0.13
CA ASP A 12 6.41 5.37 0.50
C ASP A 12 5.32 5.95 1.42
N ALA A 13 4.05 5.61 1.19
CA ALA A 13 2.95 6.01 2.06
C ALA A 13 3.08 5.43 3.47
N LEU A 14 3.42 4.13 3.59
CA LEU A 14 3.65 3.49 4.90
C LEU A 14 4.88 4.08 5.63
N VAL A 15 5.93 4.42 4.88
CA VAL A 15 7.13 5.11 5.40
C VAL A 15 6.79 6.52 5.88
N TYR A 16 5.98 7.26 5.12
CA TYR A 16 5.53 8.61 5.46
C TYR A 16 4.64 8.60 6.70
N ALA A 17 3.68 7.68 6.75
CA ALA A 17 2.80 7.44 7.89
C ALA A 17 3.51 6.89 9.13
N SER A 18 4.82 6.64 9.05
CA SER A 18 5.64 6.14 10.16
C SER A 18 5.15 4.79 10.70
N VAL A 19 4.68 3.90 9.81
CA VAL A 19 4.26 2.54 10.20
C VAL A 19 5.42 1.82 10.89
N PRO A 20 5.22 1.31 12.11
CA PRO A 20 6.28 0.69 12.91
C PRO A 20 7.00 -0.43 12.15
N ARG A 21 8.34 -0.46 12.29
CA ARG A 21 9.22 -1.51 11.75
C ARG A 21 9.22 -1.68 10.21
N PHE A 22 8.50 -0.84 9.47
CA PHE A 22 8.44 -0.94 8.02
C PHE A 22 9.62 -0.22 7.33
N ARG A 23 9.93 1.02 7.75
CA ARG A 23 11.03 1.81 7.16
C ARG A 23 12.38 1.12 7.29
N ASP A 24 13.16 1.14 6.20
CA ASP A 24 14.52 0.59 6.10
C ASP A 24 14.58 -0.91 6.46
N SER A 25 13.46 -1.62 6.30
CA SER A 25 13.36 -3.05 6.59
C SER A 25 13.57 -3.91 5.34
N ALA A 26 13.95 -5.17 5.55
CA ALA A 26 13.97 -6.17 4.48
C ALA A 26 12.58 -6.38 3.87
N GLU A 27 11.53 -6.23 4.67
CA GLU A 27 10.13 -6.39 4.24
C GLU A 27 9.72 -5.31 3.25
N GLN A 28 10.07 -4.05 3.51
CA GLN A 28 9.88 -2.95 2.56
C GLN A 28 10.60 -3.24 1.24
N ALA A 29 11.89 -3.61 1.31
CA ALA A 29 12.69 -3.87 0.11
C ALA A 29 12.17 -5.05 -0.71
N ASP A 30 11.73 -6.13 -0.04
CA ASP A 30 11.17 -7.31 -0.70
C ASP A 30 9.78 -7.05 -1.28
N PHE A 31 8.95 -6.25 -0.60
CA PHE A 31 7.64 -5.84 -1.11
C PHE A 31 7.77 -4.98 -2.36
N VAL A 32 8.61 -3.93 -2.32
CA VAL A 32 8.86 -3.06 -3.49
C VAL A 32 9.40 -3.87 -4.67
N ALA A 33 10.28 -4.83 -4.42
CA ALA A 33 10.82 -5.71 -5.45
C ALA A 33 9.84 -6.81 -5.92
N GLY A 34 8.64 -6.91 -5.34
CA GLY A 34 7.66 -7.96 -5.64
C GLY A 34 8.10 -9.37 -5.26
N ARG A 35 9.09 -9.50 -4.36
CA ARG A 35 9.62 -10.80 -3.90
C ARG A 35 8.81 -11.41 -2.78
N ARG A 36 8.18 -10.58 -1.95
CA ARG A 36 7.38 -11.01 -0.80
C ARG A 36 6.17 -10.12 -0.62
N ASP A 37 5.04 -10.75 -0.34
CA ASP A 37 3.82 -10.05 0.05
C ASP A 37 3.72 -9.92 1.59
N ILE A 38 3.03 -8.89 2.06
CA ILE A 38 2.89 -8.54 3.48
C ILE A 38 1.41 -8.46 3.79
N ARG A 39 0.96 -9.21 4.81
CA ARG A 39 -0.44 -9.18 5.24
C ARG A 39 -0.72 -7.86 5.93
N MET A 40 -1.91 -7.30 5.69
CA MET A 40 -2.33 -6.06 6.39
C MET A 40 -2.33 -6.24 7.91
N ALA A 41 -2.68 -7.44 8.39
CA ALA A 41 -2.71 -7.77 9.82
C ALA A 41 -1.32 -7.84 10.48
N ASP A 42 -0.25 -7.97 9.69
CA ASP A 42 1.13 -7.97 10.21
C ASP A 42 1.67 -6.53 10.34
N LEU A 43 0.95 -5.54 9.80
CA LEU A 43 1.31 -4.13 9.86
C LEU A 43 0.50 -3.42 10.95
N GLU A 44 1.20 -2.62 11.76
CA GLU A 44 0.57 -1.75 12.76
C GLU A 44 0.06 -0.46 12.09
N ILE A 45 -0.96 -0.58 11.22
CA ILE A 45 -1.60 0.54 10.53
C ILE A 45 -2.72 1.10 11.42
N ASP A 46 -2.52 2.30 11.95
CA ASP A 46 -3.56 3.05 12.64
C ASP A 46 -4.48 3.79 11.65
N SER A 47 -5.51 4.47 12.17
CA SER A 47 -6.46 5.20 11.32
C SER A 47 -5.81 6.34 10.53
N LEU A 48 -4.75 6.96 11.05
CA LEU A 48 -4.03 8.02 10.35
C LEU A 48 -3.22 7.42 9.19
N ALA A 49 -2.47 6.36 9.45
CA ALA A 49 -1.71 5.64 8.44
C ALA A 49 -2.60 5.07 7.34
N ALA A 50 -3.79 4.57 7.68
CA ALA A 50 -4.79 4.13 6.72
C ALA A 50 -5.26 5.28 5.80
N MET A 51 -5.56 6.46 6.37
CA MET A 51 -5.94 7.62 5.57
C MET A 51 -4.80 8.10 4.66
N GLU A 52 -3.57 8.17 5.17
CA GLU A 52 -2.41 8.58 4.38
C GLU A 52 -2.15 7.61 3.22
N LEU A 53 -2.33 6.30 3.45
CA LEU A 53 -2.26 5.30 2.39
C LEU A 53 -3.34 5.50 1.33
N CYS A 54 -4.59 5.75 1.72
CA CYS A 54 -5.67 6.07 0.78
C CYS A 54 -5.35 7.34 -0.04
N ILE A 55 -4.91 8.42 0.62
CA ILE A 55 -4.57 9.69 -0.03
C ILE A 55 -3.41 9.53 -1.00
N ALA A 56 -2.36 8.80 -0.62
CA ALA A 56 -1.21 8.57 -1.47
C ALA A 56 -1.60 7.78 -2.74
N ILE A 57 -2.43 6.76 -2.60
CA ILE A 57 -2.96 6.01 -3.75
C ILE A 57 -3.77 6.92 -4.65
N GLU A 58 -4.72 7.69 -4.11
CA GLU A 58 -5.58 8.57 -4.91
C GLU A 58 -4.77 9.64 -5.63
N THR A 59 -3.83 10.28 -4.93
CA THR A 59 -3.01 11.37 -5.48
C THR A 59 -2.07 10.89 -6.59
N ASN A 60 -1.51 9.68 -6.48
CA ASN A 60 -0.55 9.17 -7.46
C ASN A 60 -1.19 8.39 -8.62
N SER A 61 -2.39 7.84 -8.41
CA SER A 61 -3.04 6.95 -9.38
C SER A 61 -4.35 7.47 -9.95
N GLY A 62 -5.03 8.39 -9.25
CA GLY A 62 -6.41 8.76 -9.53
C GLY A 62 -7.45 7.73 -9.07
N VAL A 63 -7.04 6.60 -8.51
CA VAL A 63 -7.93 5.57 -7.94
C VAL A 63 -8.26 5.94 -6.50
N SER A 64 -9.53 6.18 -6.21
CA SER A 64 -9.98 6.41 -4.85
C SER A 64 -10.31 5.07 -4.17
N ILE A 65 -9.84 4.91 -2.93
CA ILE A 65 -10.11 3.76 -2.05
C ILE A 65 -10.52 4.33 -0.70
N ALA A 66 -11.71 3.99 -0.22
CA ALA A 66 -12.16 4.40 1.10
C ALA A 66 -11.45 3.60 2.21
N PRO A 67 -11.24 4.17 3.42
CA PRO A 67 -10.65 3.43 4.54
C PRO A 67 -11.39 2.14 4.91
N GLY A 68 -12.72 2.11 4.73
CA GLY A 68 -13.52 0.90 4.93
C GLY A 68 -13.19 -0.20 3.93
N GLU A 69 -12.91 0.15 2.67
CA GLU A 69 -12.48 -0.81 1.64
C GLU A 69 -11.05 -1.29 1.89
N LEU A 70 -10.18 -0.40 2.39
CA LEU A 70 -8.81 -0.73 2.77
C LEU A 70 -8.78 -1.81 3.87
N ALA A 71 -9.72 -1.74 4.82
CA ALA A 71 -9.86 -2.73 5.91
C ALA A 71 -10.25 -4.14 5.41
N GLU A 72 -10.81 -4.26 4.20
CA GLU A 72 -11.15 -5.55 3.58
C GLU A 72 -9.98 -6.17 2.80
N VAL A 73 -8.88 -5.44 2.63
CA VAL A 73 -7.71 -5.91 1.88
C VAL A 73 -6.87 -6.85 2.76
N ALA A 74 -6.57 -8.05 2.24
CA ALA A 74 -5.81 -9.05 2.98
C ALA A 74 -4.29 -8.74 3.07
N SER A 75 -3.72 -8.10 2.05
CA SER A 75 -2.27 -7.85 1.93
C SER A 75 -1.95 -6.63 1.07
N LEU A 76 -0.73 -6.11 1.19
CA LEU A 76 -0.25 -5.00 0.37
C LEU A 76 -0.21 -5.37 -1.13
N GLY A 77 0.09 -6.64 -1.46
CA GLY A 77 0.02 -7.17 -2.81
C GLY A 77 -1.40 -7.14 -3.36
N ALA A 78 -2.39 -7.57 -2.57
CA ALA A 78 -3.80 -7.50 -2.96
C ALA A 78 -4.27 -6.05 -3.17
N LEU A 79 -3.78 -5.11 -2.37
CA LEU A 79 -4.02 -3.68 -2.57
C LEU A 79 -3.42 -3.20 -3.89
N ALA A 80 -2.16 -3.56 -4.17
CA ALA A 80 -1.49 -3.17 -5.40
C ALA A 80 -2.22 -3.70 -6.65
N GLU A 81 -2.65 -4.96 -6.63
CA GLU A 81 -3.44 -5.55 -7.71
C GLU A 81 -4.82 -4.89 -7.85
N ARG A 82 -5.47 -4.50 -6.75
CA ARG A 82 -6.75 -3.78 -6.80
C ARG A 82 -6.60 -2.44 -7.52
N VAL A 83 -5.56 -1.68 -7.19
CA VAL A 83 -5.25 -0.41 -7.87
C VAL A 83 -4.92 -0.65 -9.34
N GLU A 84 -4.10 -1.66 -9.65
CA GLU A 84 -3.73 -1.99 -11.03
C GLU A 84 -4.95 -2.36 -11.88
N ARG A 85 -5.88 -3.16 -11.35
CA ARG A 85 -7.15 -3.49 -12.03
C ARG A 85 -8.03 -2.26 -12.25
N ALA A 86 -8.11 -1.36 -11.27
CA ALA A 86 -8.89 -0.13 -11.40
C ALA A 86 -8.34 0.80 -12.50
N LEU A 87 -7.02 0.85 -12.68
CA LEU A 87 -6.37 1.62 -13.75
C LEU A 87 -6.54 1.03 -15.15
N ALA A 88 -6.90 -0.25 -15.25
CA ALA A 88 -7.13 -0.94 -16.53
C ALA A 88 -8.58 -0.79 -17.05
N THR A 89 -9.44 -0.09 -16.31
CA THR A 89 -10.86 0.14 -16.62
C THR A 89 -11.07 1.52 -17.22
#